data_AF-A0A966L2J1-F1
#
_entry.id   AF-A0A966L2J1-F1
#
_cell.length_a   1.000
_cell.length_b   1.000
_cell.length_c   1.000
_cell.angle_alpha   90.00
_cell.angle_beta   90.00
_cell.angle_gamma   90.00
#
_symmetry.space_group_name_H-M   'P 1'
#
loop_
_entity.id
_entity.type
_entity.pdbx_description
1 polymer ?
#
loop_
_entity_poly.entity_id
_entity_poly.type
_entity_poly.pdbx_seq_one_letter_code
_entity_poly.pdbx_strand_id
1 'polypeptide(L)'
;LRHPLMQSGLSIMLFAATVWGLYLAFGTTQSWRLLSPAKRWIFFILGLCVIGLSFFSQLYSLSLDLRRGAFPYCADTIAIPAFGLTYFYGALTLTCLVFGALLTAFFRPLPVALFTLGDGKGSVRRWLPTIILGLLALPVVVFGILGAAGSSFIGTPAAVVALYLVESARSAMMPSGG
;
A
#
# COMPACT_ATOMS: atom_id res chain seq x y z
N LEU A 1 16.55 21.53 9.72
CA LEU A 1 16.67 20.31 10.56
C LEU A 1 15.47 20.01 11.48
N ARG A 2 14.71 21.00 11.99
CA ARG A 2 13.54 20.72 12.87
C ARG A 2 12.34 20.07 12.15
N HIS A 3 12.07 20.45 10.90
CA HIS A 3 10.94 19.91 10.12
C HIS A 3 11.00 18.40 9.80
N PRO A 4 12.13 17.82 9.33
CA PRO A 4 12.18 16.40 8.98
C PRO A 4 12.03 15.47 10.20
N LEU A 5 12.55 15.87 11.38
CA LEU A 5 12.41 15.09 12.62
C LEU A 5 10.95 15.03 13.12
N MET A 6 10.21 16.13 13.00
CA MET A 6 8.78 16.14 13.33
C MET A 6 7.95 15.33 12.33
N GLN A 7 8.29 15.41 11.04
CA GLN A 7 7.63 14.63 9.98
C GLN A 7 7.87 13.12 10.15
N SER A 8 9.10 12.71 10.49
CA SER A 8 9.39 11.31 10.79
C SER A 8 8.64 10.82 12.02
N GLY A 9 8.56 11.63 13.10
CA GLY A 9 7.80 11.28 14.30
C GLY A 9 6.30 11.07 14.02
N LEU A 10 5.68 11.98 13.26
CA LEU A 10 4.28 11.84 12.83
C LEU A 10 4.09 10.62 11.92
N SER A 11 5.04 10.34 11.03
CA SER A 11 5.00 9.17 10.15
C SER A 11 4.99 7.85 10.93
N ILE A 12 5.73 7.78 12.04
CA ILE A 12 5.78 6.62 12.94
C ILE A 12 4.45 6.46 13.68
N MET A 13 3.85 7.56 14.17
CA MET A 13 2.52 7.51 14.79
C MET A 13 1.46 7.02 13.80
N LEU A 14 1.48 7.51 12.56
CA LEU A 14 0.57 7.07 11.50
C LEU A 14 0.81 5.59 11.13
N PHE A 15 2.06 5.15 11.08
CA PHE A 15 2.40 3.74 10.89
C PHE A 15 1.81 2.88 12.02
N ALA A 16 2.04 3.24 13.28
CA ALA A 16 1.53 2.49 14.42
C ALA A 16 0.00 2.45 14.44
N ALA A 17 -0.67 3.59 14.19
CA ALA A 17 -2.13 3.68 14.15
C ALA A 17 -2.74 2.81 13.03
N THR A 18 -2.08 2.75 11.88
CA THR A 18 -2.56 1.96 10.73
C THR A 18 -2.35 0.47 10.93
N VAL A 19 -1.21 0.05 11.48
CA VAL A 19 -0.98 -1.34 11.90
C VAL A 19 -2.00 -1.75 12.97
N TRP A 20 -2.27 -0.88 13.95
CA TRP A 20 -3.28 -1.12 14.98
C TRP A 20 -4.68 -1.26 14.40
N GLY A 21 -5.07 -0.36 13.47
CA GLY A 21 -6.36 -0.45 12.78
C GLY A 21 -6.52 -1.73 11.96
N LEU A 22 -5.46 -2.16 11.25
CA LEU A 22 -5.44 -3.44 10.53
C LEU A 22 -5.56 -4.63 11.49
N TYR A 23 -4.92 -4.57 12.66
CA TYR A 23 -5.03 -5.60 13.69
C TYR A 23 -6.44 -5.69 14.28
N LEU A 24 -7.11 -4.56 14.54
CA LEU A 24 -8.49 -4.57 15.01
C LEU A 24 -9.47 -5.10 13.95
N ALA A 25 -9.23 -4.80 12.67
CA ALA A 25 -10.12 -5.21 11.59
C ALA A 25 -9.92 -6.66 11.13
N PHE A 26 -8.67 -7.16 11.14
CA PHE A 26 -8.29 -8.43 10.53
C PHE A 26 -7.39 -9.31 11.40
N GLY A 27 -7.15 -8.94 12.65
CA GLY A 27 -6.41 -9.75 13.62
C GLY A 27 -7.25 -10.90 14.19
N THR A 28 -6.58 -11.97 14.61
CA THR A 28 -7.24 -13.08 15.33
C THR A 28 -6.98 -12.97 16.82
N THR A 29 -7.96 -13.30 17.64
CA THR A 29 -7.79 -13.34 19.10
C THR A 29 -6.95 -14.54 19.56
N GLN A 30 -6.87 -15.61 18.76
CA GLN A 30 -6.18 -16.86 19.11
C GLN A 30 -4.68 -16.88 18.75
N SER A 31 -4.26 -16.07 17.79
CA SER A 31 -2.86 -15.88 17.43
C SER A 31 -2.67 -14.43 17.04
N TRP A 32 -1.62 -13.76 17.50
CA TRP A 32 -1.27 -12.37 17.11
C TRP A 32 -0.91 -12.23 15.61
N ARG A 33 -1.50 -13.05 14.75
CA ARG A 33 -1.37 -13.07 13.30
C ARG A 33 -2.52 -12.29 12.68
N LEU A 34 -2.19 -11.54 11.65
CA LEU A 34 -3.17 -10.91 10.77
C LEU A 34 -3.72 -11.97 9.81
N LEU A 35 -5.00 -11.85 9.46
CA LEU A 35 -5.63 -12.60 8.38
C LEU A 35 -5.76 -11.74 7.13
N SER A 36 -5.82 -12.38 5.97
CA SER A 36 -6.30 -11.74 4.75
C SER A 36 -7.79 -11.40 4.86
N PRO A 37 -8.30 -10.40 4.13
CA PRO A 37 -9.73 -10.12 4.09
C PRO A 37 -10.55 -11.34 3.67
N ALA A 38 -11.68 -11.58 4.35
CA ALA A 38 -12.53 -12.75 4.08
C ALA A 38 -13.29 -12.66 2.75
N LYS A 39 -13.53 -11.46 2.23
CA LYS A 39 -14.26 -11.22 0.98
C LYS A 39 -13.35 -10.55 -0.05
N ARG A 40 -13.40 -11.03 -1.30
CA ARG A 40 -12.61 -10.50 -2.42
C ARG A 40 -12.84 -9.00 -2.66
N TRP A 41 -14.08 -8.52 -2.53
CA TRP A 41 -14.42 -7.10 -2.68
C TRP A 41 -13.71 -6.18 -1.68
N ILE A 42 -13.35 -6.68 -0.49
CA ILE A 42 -12.61 -5.89 0.51
C ILE A 42 -11.18 -5.59 0.03
N PHE A 43 -10.55 -6.49 -0.73
CA PHE A 43 -9.25 -6.21 -1.36
C PHE A 43 -9.33 -5.04 -2.34
N PHE A 44 -10.41 -4.97 -3.14
CA PHE A 44 -10.61 -3.88 -4.08
C PHE A 44 -10.87 -2.55 -3.36
N ILE A 45 -11.69 -2.56 -2.30
CA ILE A 45 -11.95 -1.36 -1.49
C ILE A 45 -10.65 -0.85 -0.86
N LEU A 46 -9.88 -1.74 -0.21
CA LEU A 46 -8.60 -1.36 0.39
C LEU A 46 -7.60 -0.86 -0.66
N GLY A 47 -7.55 -1.49 -1.84
CA GLY A 47 -6.71 -1.04 -2.95
C GLY A 47 -7.09 0.35 -3.45
N LEU A 48 -8.38 0.63 -3.61
CA LEU A 48 -8.87 1.98 -3.96
C LEU A 48 -8.57 3.00 -2.86
N CYS A 49 -8.71 2.62 -1.58
CA CYS A 49 -8.35 3.48 -0.45
C CYS A 49 -6.86 3.82 -0.46
N VAL A 50 -5.97 2.86 -0.76
CA VAL A 50 -4.52 3.10 -0.90
C VAL A 50 -4.24 4.12 -2.00
N ILE A 51 -4.86 3.96 -3.16
CA ILE A 51 -4.68 4.88 -4.29
C ILE A 51 -5.20 6.28 -3.95
N GLY A 52 -6.39 6.38 -3.36
CA GLY A 52 -6.98 7.65 -2.94
C GLY A 52 -6.16 8.37 -1.87
N LEU A 53 -5.69 7.65 -0.84
CA LEU A 53 -4.80 8.19 0.19
C LEU A 53 -3.45 8.64 -0.39
N SER A 54 -2.89 7.88 -1.34
CA SER A 54 -1.64 8.25 -2.01
C SER A 54 -1.80 9.53 -2.84
N PHE A 55 -2.88 9.62 -3.61
CA PHE A 55 -3.22 10.82 -4.38
C PHE A 55 -3.41 12.04 -3.47
N PHE A 56 -4.19 11.89 -2.40
CA PHE A 56 -4.42 12.97 -1.44
C PHE A 56 -3.12 13.41 -0.76
N SER A 57 -2.26 12.46 -0.38
CA SER A 57 -0.95 12.76 0.20
C SER A 57 -0.07 13.57 -0.76
N GLN A 58 -0.07 13.26 -2.06
CA GLN A 58 0.73 13.99 -3.04
C GLN A 58 0.19 15.39 -3.30
N LEU A 59 -1.13 15.55 -3.40
CA LEU A 59 -1.76 16.88 -3.51
C LEU A 59 -1.48 17.75 -2.28
N TYR A 60 -1.57 17.16 -1.08
CA TYR A 60 -1.28 17.87 0.15
C TYR A 60 0.21 18.24 0.26
N SER A 61 1.10 17.34 -0.18
CA SER A 61 2.54 17.63 -0.29
C SER A 61 2.81 18.82 -1.20
N LEU A 62 2.18 18.86 -2.38
CA LEU A 62 2.28 19.98 -3.31
C LEU A 62 1.81 21.30 -2.67
N SER A 63 0.68 21.28 -1.96
CA SER A 63 0.16 22.43 -1.21
C SER A 63 1.12 22.91 -0.12
N LEU A 64 1.77 22.00 0.61
CA LEU A 64 2.78 22.35 1.61
C LEU A 64 4.02 22.98 0.98
N ASP A 65 4.48 22.44 -0.15
CA ASP A 65 5.68 22.94 -0.81
C ASP A 65 5.44 24.32 -1.46
N LEU A 66 4.22 24.60 -1.95
CA LEU A 66 3.78 25.94 -2.37
C LEU A 66 3.73 26.93 -1.20
N ARG A 67 3.20 26.52 -0.03
CA ARG A 67 3.18 27.36 1.18
C ARG A 67 4.58 27.66 1.72
N ARG A 68 5.54 26.79 1.47
CA ARG A 68 6.96 26.97 1.83
C ARG A 68 7.73 27.88 0.86
N GLY A 69 7.09 28.35 -0.21
CA GLY A 69 7.71 29.22 -1.21
C GLY A 69 8.69 28.48 -2.13
N ALA A 70 8.59 27.15 -2.23
CA ALA A 70 9.47 26.37 -3.11
C ALA A 70 9.18 26.60 -4.60
N PHE A 71 8.01 27.16 -4.94
CA PHE A 71 7.58 27.48 -6.30
C PHE A 71 6.93 28.86 -6.38
N PRO A 72 7.05 29.58 -7.51
CA PRO A 72 6.30 30.81 -7.73
C PRO A 72 4.80 30.55 -7.78
N TYR A 73 4.00 31.43 -7.17
CA TYR A 73 2.53 31.42 -7.20
C TYR A 73 2.03 31.84 -8.59
N CYS A 74 2.13 30.95 -9.56
CA CYS A 74 1.45 31.07 -10.85
C CYS A 74 0.41 29.94 -10.95
N ALA A 75 -0.71 30.19 -11.65
CA ALA A 75 -1.74 29.17 -11.83
C ALA A 75 -1.19 27.91 -12.53
N ASP A 76 -0.25 28.09 -13.46
CA ASP A 76 0.38 27.02 -14.21
C ASP A 76 1.30 26.13 -13.36
N THR A 77 1.95 26.67 -12.32
CA THR A 77 2.80 25.90 -11.40
C THR A 77 2.01 24.96 -10.49
N ILE A 78 0.69 25.13 -10.38
CA ILE A 78 -0.20 24.31 -9.55
C ILE A 78 -1.05 23.38 -10.43
N ALA A 79 -1.60 23.91 -11.51
CA ALA A 79 -2.51 23.17 -12.39
C ALA A 79 -1.79 22.03 -13.11
N ILE A 80 -0.59 22.27 -13.67
CA ILE A 80 0.14 21.25 -14.44
C ILE A 80 0.51 20.03 -13.58
N PRO A 81 1.09 20.18 -12.37
CA PRO A 81 1.37 19.03 -11.51
C PRO A 81 0.10 18.34 -11.01
N ALA A 82 -0.96 19.09 -10.68
CA ALA A 82 -2.21 18.50 -10.22
C ALA A 82 -2.87 17.64 -11.33
N PHE A 83 -2.96 18.15 -12.56
CA PHE A 83 -3.44 17.38 -13.71
C PHE A 83 -2.57 16.14 -13.99
N GLY A 84 -1.24 16.29 -13.92
CA GLY A 84 -0.31 15.17 -14.06
C GLY A 84 -0.54 14.08 -13.01
N LEU A 85 -0.72 14.45 -11.75
CA LEU A 85 -1.05 13.53 -10.66
C LEU A 85 -2.40 12.86 -10.89
N THR A 86 -3.44 13.59 -11.27
CA THR A 86 -4.77 13.01 -11.53
C THR A 86 -4.72 12.01 -12.67
N TYR A 87 -4.01 12.32 -13.77
CA TYR A 87 -3.86 11.38 -14.88
C TYR A 87 -3.08 10.13 -14.47
N PHE A 88 -1.95 10.30 -13.76
CA PHE A 88 -1.13 9.20 -13.29
C PHE A 88 -1.90 8.26 -12.35
N TYR A 89 -2.57 8.80 -11.33
CA TYR A 89 -3.35 8.00 -10.38
C TYR A 89 -4.62 7.41 -11.03
N GLY A 90 -5.21 8.08 -12.02
CA GLY A 90 -6.30 7.52 -12.82
C GLY A 90 -5.87 6.30 -13.63
N ALA A 91 -4.75 6.41 -14.35
CA ALA A 91 -4.16 5.28 -15.08
C ALA A 91 -3.75 4.15 -14.12
N LEU A 92 -3.13 4.49 -12.98
CA LEU A 92 -2.77 3.53 -11.95
C LEU A 92 -3.99 2.77 -11.43
N THR A 93 -5.11 3.48 -11.18
CA THR A 93 -6.37 2.86 -10.75
C THR A 93 -6.85 1.81 -11.74
N LEU A 94 -6.88 2.15 -13.04
CA LEU A 94 -7.30 1.21 -14.08
C LEU A 94 -6.39 -0.01 -14.13
N THR A 95 -5.06 0.19 -14.10
CA THR A 95 -4.11 -0.93 -14.09
C THR A 95 -4.29 -1.80 -12.86
N CYS A 96 -4.41 -1.23 -11.66
CA CYS A 96 -4.64 -1.97 -10.42
C CYS A 96 -5.97 -2.73 -10.43
N LEU A 97 -7.03 -2.19 -11.03
CA LEU A 97 -8.30 -2.90 -11.17
C LEU A 97 -8.17 -4.11 -12.10
N VAL A 98 -7.52 -3.96 -13.26
CA VAL A 98 -7.30 -5.05 -14.22
C VAL A 98 -6.41 -6.14 -13.62
N PHE A 99 -5.24 -5.76 -13.09
CA PHE A 99 -4.33 -6.71 -12.46
C PHE A 99 -4.93 -7.33 -11.20
N GLY A 100 -5.63 -6.55 -10.38
CA GLY A 100 -6.32 -7.04 -9.19
C GLY A 100 -7.40 -8.07 -9.53
N ALA A 101 -8.22 -7.80 -10.55
CA ALA A 101 -9.21 -8.76 -11.05
C ALA A 101 -8.57 -10.05 -11.51
N LEU A 102 -7.49 -9.98 -12.31
CA LEU A 102 -6.73 -11.15 -12.76
C LEU A 102 -6.17 -11.95 -11.57
N LEU A 103 -5.59 -11.29 -10.57
CA LEU A 103 -5.02 -11.95 -9.39
C LEU A 103 -6.10 -12.65 -8.55
N THR A 104 -7.28 -12.04 -8.38
CA THR A 104 -8.36 -12.64 -7.58
C THR A 104 -8.90 -13.95 -8.15
N ALA A 105 -8.70 -14.22 -9.45
CA ALA A 105 -9.06 -15.49 -10.07
C ALA A 105 -8.19 -16.65 -9.55
N PHE A 106 -6.95 -16.38 -9.13
CA PHE A 106 -6.01 -17.37 -8.60
C PHE A 106 -6.09 -17.52 -7.07
N PHE A 107 -6.98 -16.78 -6.41
CA PHE A 107 -7.11 -16.82 -4.95
C PHE A 107 -7.84 -18.07 -4.46
N ARG A 108 -7.33 -18.58 -3.36
CA ARG A 108 -7.92 -19.66 -2.56
C ARG A 108 -9.16 -19.22 -1.78
N PRO A 109 -9.90 -20.16 -1.16
CA PRO A 109 -10.90 -19.79 -0.18
C PRO A 109 -10.26 -18.93 0.92
N LEU A 110 -10.73 -17.69 1.01
CA LEU A 110 -10.36 -16.69 2.02
C LEU A 110 -11.20 -16.94 3.29
N PRO A 111 -10.75 -16.59 4.50
CA PRO A 111 -9.49 -15.91 4.84
C PRO A 111 -8.28 -16.85 5.05
N VAL A 112 -7.08 -16.35 4.77
CA VAL A 112 -5.80 -17.05 4.95
C VAL A 112 -4.92 -16.28 5.94
N ALA A 113 -4.17 -16.98 6.80
CA ALA A 113 -3.22 -16.33 7.70
C ALA A 113 -2.03 -15.75 6.94
N LEU A 114 -1.72 -14.48 7.22
CA LEU A 114 -0.56 -13.78 6.66
C LEU A 114 0.74 -14.42 7.14
N PHE A 115 1.80 -14.28 6.35
CA PHE A 115 3.13 -14.84 6.59
C PHE A 115 3.20 -16.37 6.69
N THR A 116 2.16 -17.08 6.25
CA THR A 116 2.24 -18.52 6.10
C THR A 116 3.07 -18.85 4.86
N LEU A 117 4.14 -19.64 5.01
CA LEU A 117 4.77 -20.35 3.90
C LEU A 117 3.99 -21.65 3.73
N GLY A 118 3.17 -21.76 2.68
CA GLY A 118 2.28 -22.91 2.48
C GLY A 118 2.97 -24.27 2.60
N ASP A 119 2.23 -25.31 3.00
CA ASP A 119 2.78 -26.60 3.46
C ASP A 119 3.34 -27.53 2.35
N GLY A 120 3.18 -27.23 1.06
CA GLY A 120 3.50 -28.19 -0.03
C GLY A 120 4.95 -28.18 -0.54
N LYS A 121 5.68 -29.30 -0.46
CA LYS A 121 7.11 -29.54 -0.81
C LYS A 121 7.65 -29.02 -2.17
N GLY A 122 6.88 -28.33 -2.99
CA GLY A 122 7.31 -27.78 -4.29
C GLY A 122 7.97 -26.40 -4.17
N SER A 123 9.31 -26.35 -4.08
CA SER A 123 10.09 -25.11 -3.98
C SER A 123 9.75 -24.09 -5.08
N VAL A 124 9.78 -24.50 -6.35
CA VAL A 124 9.64 -23.58 -7.51
C VAL A 124 8.29 -22.86 -7.57
N ARG A 125 7.19 -23.54 -7.22
CA ARG A 125 5.82 -22.98 -7.26
C ARG A 125 5.55 -21.97 -6.14
N ARG A 126 6.38 -21.96 -5.08
CA ARG A 126 6.33 -20.99 -3.97
C ARG A 126 7.14 -19.72 -4.26
N TRP A 127 8.25 -19.83 -5.00
CA TRP A 127 9.10 -18.69 -5.34
C TRP A 127 8.43 -17.73 -6.31
N LEU A 128 7.64 -18.22 -7.28
CA LEU A 128 7.01 -17.38 -8.29
C LEU A 128 6.12 -16.24 -7.70
N PRO A 129 5.09 -16.53 -6.86
CA PRO A 129 4.29 -15.45 -6.27
C PRO A 129 5.09 -14.60 -5.29
N THR A 130 6.08 -15.17 -4.59
CA THR A 130 6.93 -14.43 -3.65
C THR A 130 7.85 -13.44 -4.37
N ILE A 131 8.43 -13.82 -5.50
CA ILE A 131 9.31 -12.95 -6.30
C ILE A 131 8.49 -11.87 -7.00
N ILE A 132 7.37 -12.22 -7.64
CA ILE A 132 6.54 -11.26 -8.36
C ILE A 132 5.96 -10.20 -7.40
N LEU A 133 5.38 -10.65 -6.27
CA LEU A 133 4.78 -9.74 -5.30
C LEU A 133 5.83 -9.05 -4.43
N GLY A 134 6.96 -9.70 -4.16
CA GLY A 134 8.11 -9.07 -3.52
C GLY A 134 8.71 -7.94 -4.36
N LEU A 135 8.82 -8.14 -5.68
CA LEU A 135 9.25 -7.09 -6.61
C LEU A 135 8.26 -5.93 -6.66
N LEU A 136 6.95 -6.21 -6.49
CA LEU A 136 5.92 -5.18 -6.39
C LEU A 136 5.94 -4.44 -5.03
N ALA A 137 6.31 -5.13 -3.94
CA ALA A 137 6.45 -4.53 -2.61
C ALA A 137 7.67 -3.60 -2.51
N LEU A 138 8.76 -3.92 -3.19
CA LEU A 138 10.02 -3.17 -3.13
C LEU A 138 9.86 -1.67 -3.43
N PRO A 139 9.24 -1.23 -4.55
CA PRO A 139 9.02 0.18 -4.81
C PRO A 139 8.13 0.82 -3.74
N VAL A 140 7.11 0.12 -3.23
CA VAL A 140 6.24 0.64 -2.15
C VAL A 140 7.06 0.91 -0.89
N VAL A 141 7.98 0.02 -0.51
CA VAL A 141 8.88 0.23 0.64
C VAL A 141 9.81 1.42 0.39
N VAL A 142 10.46 1.46 -0.78
CA VAL A 142 11.42 2.53 -1.12
C VAL A 142 10.74 3.89 -1.14
N PHE A 143 9.63 4.03 -1.87
CA PHE A 143 8.87 5.28 -1.90
C PHE A 143 8.23 5.62 -0.55
N GLY A 144 7.83 4.61 0.23
CA GLY A 144 7.33 4.80 1.59
C GLY A 144 8.38 5.39 2.54
N ILE A 145 9.61 4.87 2.51
CA ILE A 145 10.72 5.35 3.34
C ILE A 145 11.14 6.76 2.90
N LEU A 146 11.32 6.98 1.60
CA LEU A 146 11.67 8.30 1.06
C LEU A 146 10.58 9.33 1.37
N GLY A 147 9.31 8.92 1.25
CA GLY A 147 8.16 9.77 1.56
C GLY A 147 7.99 10.08 3.05
N ALA A 148 8.30 9.11 3.93
CA ALA A 148 8.25 9.30 5.38
C ALA A 148 9.24 10.35 5.89
N ALA A 149 10.40 10.48 5.23
CA ALA A 149 11.41 11.50 5.53
C ALA A 149 11.12 12.86 4.87
N GLY A 150 10.14 12.93 3.96
CA GLY A 150 9.84 14.09 3.12
C GLY A 150 8.51 14.81 3.42
N SER A 151 8.04 15.62 2.47
CA SER A 151 6.76 16.34 2.54
C SER A 151 5.54 15.42 2.37
N SER A 152 5.72 14.21 1.83
CA SER A 152 4.67 13.22 1.61
C SER A 152 4.51 12.19 2.75
N PHE A 153 4.93 12.52 3.98
CA PHE A 153 4.86 11.62 5.14
C PHE A 153 3.42 11.14 5.47
N ILE A 154 2.40 11.88 5.02
CA ILE A 154 0.98 11.54 5.17
C ILE A 154 0.61 10.29 4.33
N GLY A 155 1.46 9.90 3.37
CA GLY A 155 1.29 8.70 2.56
C GLY A 155 1.72 7.41 3.26
N THR A 156 2.32 7.45 4.46
CA THR A 156 2.74 6.22 5.17
C THR A 156 1.61 5.22 5.43
N PRO A 157 0.37 5.62 5.79
CA PRO A 157 -0.77 4.69 5.86
C PRO A 157 -1.02 3.93 4.56
N ALA A 158 -0.92 4.60 3.42
CA ALA A 158 -1.15 3.98 2.12
C ALA A 158 -0.07 2.93 1.82
N ALA A 159 1.20 3.22 2.15
CA ALA A 159 2.29 2.26 2.02
C ALA A 159 2.10 1.03 2.91
N VAL A 160 1.69 1.21 4.17
CA VAL A 160 1.42 0.09 5.10
C VAL A 160 0.29 -0.80 4.59
N VAL A 161 -0.83 -0.22 4.18
CA VAL A 161 -1.98 -0.97 3.66
C VAL A 161 -1.63 -1.65 2.32
N ALA A 162 -0.83 -1.00 1.47
CA ALA A 162 -0.33 -1.62 0.24
C ALA A 162 0.53 -2.86 0.54
N LEU A 163 1.47 -2.78 1.48
CA LEU A 163 2.28 -3.94 1.89
C LEU A 163 1.42 -5.06 2.47
N TYR A 164 0.42 -4.71 3.28
CA TYR A 164 -0.57 -5.68 3.76
C TYR A 164 -1.34 -6.36 2.61
N LEU A 165 -1.76 -5.60 1.59
CA LEU A 165 -2.44 -6.15 0.41
C LEU A 165 -1.53 -7.06 -0.42
N VAL A 166 -0.26 -6.71 -0.55
CA VAL A 166 0.73 -7.51 -1.27
C VAL A 166 1.00 -8.82 -0.54
N GLU A 167 1.21 -8.79 0.78
CA GLU A 167 1.40 -9.99 1.58
C GLU A 167 0.16 -10.87 1.66
N SER A 168 -1.03 -10.28 1.71
CA SER A 168 -2.29 -11.03 1.70
C SER A 168 -2.56 -11.68 0.35
N ALA A 169 -2.27 -10.98 -0.76
CA ALA A 169 -2.31 -11.57 -2.09
C ALA A 169 -1.29 -12.71 -2.24
N ARG A 170 -0.06 -12.54 -1.73
CA ARG A 170 0.98 -13.59 -1.73
C ARG A 170 0.50 -14.83 -1.00
N SER A 171 0.01 -14.65 0.22
CA SER A 171 -0.48 -15.73 1.07
C SER A 171 -1.69 -16.44 0.44
N ALA A 172 -2.60 -15.68 -0.20
CA ALA A 172 -3.77 -16.22 -0.91
C ALA A 172 -3.42 -16.98 -2.20
N MET A 173 -2.25 -16.73 -2.81
CA MET A 173 -1.76 -17.41 -4.02
C MET A 173 -0.82 -18.59 -3.72
N MET A 174 -0.38 -18.78 -2.48
CA MET A 174 0.52 -19.88 -2.13
C MET A 174 -0.17 -21.24 -2.28
N PRO A 175 0.52 -22.29 -2.75
CA PRO A 175 -0.02 -23.65 -2.80
C PRO A 175 -0.27 -24.23 -1.39
N SER A 176 -1.26 -25.11 -1.26
CA SER A 176 -1.65 -25.90 -0.08
C SER A 176 -1.27 -27.30 -0.49
N GLY A 177 -0.70 -28.04 0.45
CA GLY A 177 -0.55 -29.48 0.26
C GLY A 177 -1.93 -30.04 -0.09
N GLY A 178 -2.02 -30.61 -1.29
CA GLY A 178 -2.76 -31.85 -1.49
C GLY A 178 -1.79 -32.98 -1.22
#